data_AF-A0A5C7F5F3-F1
#
_entry.id   AF-A0A5C7F5F3-F1
#
_cell.length_a   1.000
_cell.length_b   1.000
_cell.length_c   1.000
_cell.angle_alpha   90.00
_cell.angle_beta   90.00
_cell.angle_gamma   90.00
#
_symmetry.space_group_name_H-M   'P 1'
#
loop_
_entity.id
_entity.type
_entity.pdbx_description
1 polymer ?
#
loop_
_entity_poly.entity_id
_entity_poly.type
_entity_poly.pdbx_seq_one_letter_code
_entity_poly.pdbx_strand_id
1 'polypeptide(L)'
;MLQLIKTTGLLLITAGVISLILYFDSMAPISIGLIAAGAAVTAAAALAAKRDLPVPCRLGFHRYDHTGYDEEMRSMRIYKCRRCTKVKKAVLGGG
;
A
#
# COMPACT_ATOMS: atom_id res chain seq x y z
N MET A 1 8.72 -13.60 -9.47
CA MET A 1 9.34 -13.37 -8.13
C MET A 1 8.45 -12.55 -7.20
N LEU A 2 8.07 -11.31 -7.55
CA LEU A 2 7.24 -10.45 -6.69
C LEU A 2 5.86 -11.04 -6.35
N GLN A 3 5.20 -11.69 -7.31
CA GLN A 3 3.90 -12.34 -7.08
C GLN A 3 3.99 -13.49 -6.07
N LEU A 4 5.07 -14.28 -6.13
CA LEU A 4 5.34 -15.38 -5.21
C LEU A 4 5.47 -14.87 -3.76
N ILE A 5 6.22 -13.77 -3.56
CA ILE A 5 6.41 -13.18 -2.23
C ILE A 5 5.09 -12.64 -1.66
N LYS A 6 4.25 -12.04 -2.52
CA LYS A 6 2.91 -11.57 -2.13
C LYS A 6 2.01 -12.72 -1.71
N THR A 7 1.99 -13.82 -2.47
CA THR A 7 1.18 -15.00 -2.13
C THR A 7 1.68 -15.67 -0.85
N THR A 8 2.99 -15.77 -0.64
CA THR A 8 3.57 -16.34 0.58
C THR A 8 3.24 -15.50 1.81
N GLY A 9 3.37 -14.18 1.72
CA GLY A 9 3.03 -13.30 2.84
C GLY A 9 1.52 -13.29 3.14
N LEU A 10 0.66 -13.37 2.12
CA LEU A 10 -0.78 -13.52 2.31
C LEU A 10 -1.12 -14.85 3.00
N LEU A 11 -0.50 -15.95 2.60
CA LEU A 11 -0.68 -17.26 3.22
C LEU A 11 -0.27 -17.27 4.70
N LEU A 12 0.83 -16.59 5.05
CA LEU A 12 1.25 -16.43 6.45
C LEU A 12 0.22 -15.66 7.27
N ILE A 13 -0.33 -14.58 6.71
CA ILE A 13 -1.37 -13.79 7.37
C ILE A 13 -2.64 -14.64 7.55
N THR A 14 -3.12 -15.32 6.50
CA THR A 14 -4.34 -16.13 6.60
C THR A 14 -4.18 -17.29 7.57
N ALA A 15 -3.05 -17.99 7.53
CA ALA A 15 -2.74 -19.06 8.49
C ALA A 15 -2.70 -18.54 9.93
N GLY A 16 -2.06 -17.38 10.14
CA GLY A 16 -2.01 -16.72 11.46
C GLY A 16 -3.39 -16.30 11.96
N VAL A 17 -4.24 -15.71 11.11
CA VAL A 17 -5.61 -15.31 11.47
C VAL A 17 -6.48 -16.52 11.81
N ILE A 18 -6.45 -17.56 10.98
CA ILE A 18 -7.21 -18.80 11.22
C ILE A 18 -6.75 -19.43 12.54
N SER A 19 -5.44 -19.53 12.77
CA SER A 19 -4.87 -20.05 14.00
C SER A 19 -5.29 -19.22 15.23
N LEU A 20 -5.31 -17.89 15.13
CA LEU A 20 -5.70 -17.01 16.21
C LEU A 20 -7.19 -17.19 16.59
N ILE A 21 -8.06 -17.38 15.58
CA ILE A 21 -9.49 -17.59 15.81
C ILE A 21 -9.75 -18.96 16.45
N LEU A 22 -9.07 -20.01 16.00
CA LEU A 22 -9.30 -21.37 16.46
C LEU A 22 -8.63 -21.68 17.81
N TYR A 23 -7.49 -21.07 18.10
CA TYR A 23 -6.62 -21.42 19.23
C TYR A 23 -6.14 -20.19 20.01
N PHE A 24 -7.03 -19.24 20.25
CA PHE A 24 -6.69 -17.97 20.90
C PHE A 24 -5.93 -18.16 22.22
N ASP A 25 -6.47 -18.95 23.15
CA ASP A 25 -5.89 -19.09 24.51
C ASP A 25 -4.50 -19.73 24.53
N SER A 26 -4.22 -20.65 23.61
CA SER A 26 -2.98 -21.43 23.63
C SER A 26 -1.92 -20.93 22.65
N MET A 27 -2.33 -20.29 21.54
CA MET A 27 -1.46 -19.98 20.41
C MET A 27 -1.40 -18.49 20.06
N ALA A 28 -2.09 -17.61 20.79
CA ALA A 28 -2.07 -16.16 20.56
C ALA A 28 -0.68 -15.56 20.22
N PRO A 29 0.41 -15.79 20.99
CA PRO A 29 1.71 -15.18 20.67
C PRO A 29 2.28 -15.65 19.33
N ILE A 30 2.10 -16.94 19.00
CA ILE A 30 2.58 -17.53 17.75
C ILE A 30 1.76 -17.00 16.57
N SER A 31 0.43 -16.98 16.71
CA SER A 31 -0.49 -16.49 15.66
C SER A 31 -0.27 -15.01 15.38
N ILE A 32 -0.07 -14.18 16.41
CA ILE A 32 0.29 -12.77 16.27
C ILE A 32 1.65 -12.64 15.56
N GLY A 33 2.64 -13.45 15.93
CA GLY A 33 3.95 -13.48 15.27
C GLY A 33 3.85 -13.81 13.78
N LEU A 34 3.03 -14.81 13.41
CA LEU A 34 2.75 -15.20 12.03
C LEU A 34 2.12 -14.06 11.21
N ILE A 35 1.12 -13.39 11.79
CA ILE A 35 0.46 -12.24 11.15
C ILE A 35 1.46 -11.09 10.95
N ALA A 36 2.22 -10.75 11.99
CA ALA A 36 3.21 -9.68 11.94
C ALA A 36 4.32 -9.98 10.91
N ALA A 37 4.82 -11.21 10.87
CA ALA A 37 5.82 -11.64 9.90
C ALA A 37 5.28 -11.59 8.47
N GLY A 38 4.06 -12.11 8.23
CA GLY A 38 3.41 -12.06 6.92
C GLY A 38 3.18 -10.63 6.43
N ALA A 39 2.75 -9.73 7.33
CA ALA A 39 2.59 -8.29 7.06
C ALA A 39 3.94 -7.61 6.74
N ALA A 40 5.00 -7.93 7.49
CA ALA A 40 6.33 -7.39 7.26
C ALA A 40 6.89 -7.82 5.90
N VAL A 41 6.74 -9.10 5.52
CA VAL A 41 7.18 -9.63 4.22
C VAL A 41 6.44 -8.97 3.07
N THR A 42 5.12 -8.82 3.18
CA THR A 42 4.31 -8.14 2.13
C THR A 42 4.67 -6.66 2.00
N ALA A 43 4.86 -5.96 3.12
CA ALA A 43 5.30 -4.56 3.12
C ALA A 43 6.69 -4.40 2.50
N ALA A 44 7.65 -5.24 2.89
CA ALA A 44 9.00 -5.24 2.35
C ALA A 44 9.01 -5.52 0.84
N ALA A 45 8.20 -6.47 0.36
CA ALA A 45 8.04 -6.76 -1.06
C ALA A 45 7.46 -5.57 -1.84
N ALA A 46 6.47 -4.88 -1.28
CA ALA A 46 5.88 -3.69 -1.90
C ALA A 46 6.88 -2.52 -1.98
N LEU A 47 7.71 -2.35 -0.96
CA LEU A 47 8.81 -1.37 -0.94
C LEU A 47 9.90 -1.74 -1.95
N ALA A 48 10.25 -3.02 -2.04
CA ALA A 48 11.27 -3.53 -2.95
C ALA A 48 10.82 -3.59 -4.42
N ALA A 49 9.52 -3.54 -4.69
CA ALA A 49 8.99 -3.45 -6.06
C ALA A 49 9.10 -2.02 -6.65
N LYS A 50 9.22 -1.01 -5.78
CA LYS A 50 9.22 0.42 -6.14
C LYS A 50 10.56 1.07 -5.81
N ARG A 51 11.67 0.37 -6.05
CA ARG A 51 13.03 0.81 -5.65
C ARG A 51 13.46 2.10 -6.34
N ASP A 52 12.99 2.29 -7.57
CA ASP A 52 13.17 3.47 -8.41
C ASP A 52 12.51 4.73 -7.83
N LEU A 53 11.52 4.57 -6.94
CA LEU A 53 10.81 5.69 -6.34
C LEU A 53 11.45 6.14 -5.02
N PRO A 54 11.33 7.42 -4.63
CA PRO A 54 11.68 7.87 -3.29
C PRO A 54 10.83 7.19 -2.21
N VAL A 55 11.45 6.83 -1.07
CA VAL A 55 10.79 6.16 0.08
C VAL A 55 9.40 6.71 0.42
N PRO A 56 9.20 8.04 0.60
CA PRO A 56 7.87 8.58 0.93
C PRO A 56 6.82 8.28 -0.15
N CYS A 57 7.20 8.24 -1.43
CA CYS A 57 6.30 7.89 -2.52
C CYS A 57 5.96 6.38 -2.54
N ARG A 58 6.87 5.52 -2.08
CA ARG A 58 6.60 4.07 -1.95
C ARG A 58 5.56 3.80 -0.88
N LEU A 59 5.63 4.54 0.24
CA LEU A 59 4.72 4.47 1.38
C LEU A 59 3.37 5.19 1.14
N GLY A 60 3.20 5.88 0.01
CA GLY A 60 1.98 6.61 -0.32
C GLY A 60 1.92 8.05 0.18
N PHE A 61 2.97 8.55 0.85
CA PHE A 61 3.11 9.94 1.28
C PHE A 61 3.54 10.86 0.12
N HIS A 62 2.65 11.02 -0.84
CA HIS A 62 2.85 11.88 -2.00
C HIS A 62 2.55 13.34 -1.64
N ARG A 63 3.50 14.24 -1.92
CA ARG A 63 3.23 15.69 -1.99
C ARG A 63 2.90 16.04 -3.43
N TYR A 64 1.71 16.55 -3.64
CA TYR A 64 1.20 16.93 -4.95
C TYR A 64 1.15 18.45 -5.10
N ASP A 65 1.48 18.92 -6.29
CA ASP A 65 1.20 20.29 -6.71
C ASP A 65 0.09 20.30 -7.75
N HIS A 66 -0.71 21.35 -7.73
CA HIS A 66 -1.68 21.63 -8.77
C HIS A 66 -0.93 22.06 -10.04
N THR A 67 -1.09 21.30 -11.13
CA THR A 67 -0.44 21.58 -12.41
C THR A 67 -1.39 22.14 -13.46
N GLY A 68 -2.70 22.17 -13.20
CA GLY A 68 -3.68 22.71 -14.12
C GLY A 68 -5.02 21.99 -14.04
N TYR A 69 -5.87 22.28 -15.02
CA TYR A 69 -7.18 21.65 -15.18
C TYR A 69 -7.14 20.66 -16.34
N ASP A 70 -8.02 19.67 -16.28
CA ASP A 70 -8.22 18.75 -17.39
C ASP A 70 -8.84 19.47 -18.59
N GLU A 71 -8.33 19.18 -19.79
CA GLU A 71 -8.79 19.82 -21.03
C GLU A 71 -10.21 19.39 -21.41
N GLU A 72 -10.59 18.15 -21.11
CA GLU A 72 -11.95 17.62 -21.37
C GLU A 72 -12.93 18.04 -20.27
N MET A 73 -12.46 18.11 -19.02
CA MET A 73 -13.28 18.46 -17.87
C MET A 73 -12.66 19.58 -17.02
N ARG A 74 -13.06 20.84 -17.28
CA ARG A 74 -12.61 22.00 -16.49
C ARG A 74 -12.91 21.92 -14.99
N SER A 75 -13.90 21.12 -14.58
CA SER A 75 -14.19 20.85 -13.17
C SER A 75 -13.20 19.89 -12.50
N MET A 76 -12.27 19.30 -13.27
CA MET A 76 -11.28 18.34 -12.80
C MET A 76 -9.90 19.00 -12.70
N ARG A 77 -9.33 19.00 -11.50
CA ARG A 77 -7.97 19.48 -11.22
C ARG A 77 -6.96 18.36 -11.40
N ILE A 78 -5.85 18.68 -12.05
CA ILE A 78 -4.70 17.80 -12.25
C ILE A 78 -3.65 18.14 -11.20
N TYR A 79 -3.24 17.12 -10.45
CA TYR A 79 -2.22 17.19 -9.42
C TYR A 79 -1.05 16.28 -9.79
N LYS A 80 0.18 16.80 -9.74
CA LYS A 80 1.41 16.03 -10.03
C LYS A 80 2.28 15.93 -8.79
N CYS A 81 2.77 14.72 -8.50
CA CYS A 81 3.69 14.54 -7.38
C CYS A 81 5.07 15.14 -7.70
N ARG A 82 5.60 15.96 -6.79
CA ARG A 82 6.94 16.60 -6.93
C ARG A 82 8.09 15.61 -7.09
N ARG A 83 7.93 14.39 -6.58
CA ARG A 83 9.01 13.42 -6.40
C ARG A 83 8.96 12.27 -7.40
N CYS A 84 7.80 11.62 -7.52
CA CYS A 84 7.62 10.42 -8.36
C CYS A 84 6.80 10.69 -9.62
N THR A 85 6.56 11.96 -9.96
CA THR A 85 5.81 12.45 -11.15
C THR A 85 4.40 11.89 -11.36
N LYS A 86 3.90 11.06 -10.44
CA LYS A 86 2.56 10.48 -10.44
C LYS A 86 1.51 11.58 -10.56
N VAL A 87 0.58 11.41 -11.50
CA VAL A 87 -0.54 12.31 -11.73
C VAL A 87 -1.78 11.76 -11.04
N LYS A 88 -2.51 12.65 -10.35
CA LYS A 88 -3.82 12.38 -9.77
C LYS A 88 -4.79 13.43 -10.30
N LYS A 89 -5.94 12.99 -10.80
CA LYS A 89 -7.05 13.88 -11.14
C LYS A 89 -8.08 13.87 -10.01
N ALA A 90 -8.62 15.03 -9.65
CA ALA A 90 -9.68 15.13 -8.65
C ALA A 90 -10.73 16.15 -9.09
N VAL A 91 -12.00 15.78 -8.92
CA VAL A 91 -13.13 16.66 -9.21
C VAL A 91 -13.21 17.73 -8.11
N LEU A 92 -13.49 18.97 -8.50
CA LEU A 92 -13.89 20.02 -7.58
C LEU A 92 -15.21 19.60 -6.92
N GLY A 93 -15.17 19.25 -5.63
CA GLY A 93 -16.40 19.18 -4.84
C GLY A 93 -17.00 20.58 -4.79
N GLY A 94 -18.23 20.74 -5.28
CA GLY A 94 -18.96 22.01 -5.15
C GLY A 94 -19.08 22.36 -3.68
N GLY A 95 -18.58 23.54 -3.31
CA GLY A 95 -18.89 24.20 -2.05
C GLY A 95 -20.05 25.16 -2.25
#